data_AF-A0A817DG72-F1
#
_entry.id   AF-A0A817DG72-F1
#
_cell.length_a   1.000
_cell.length_b   1.000
_cell.length_c   1.000
_cell.angle_alpha   90.00
_cell.angle_beta   90.00
_cell.angle_gamma   90.00
#
_symmetry.space_group_name_H-M   'P 1'
#
loop_
_entity.id
_entity.type
_entity.pdbx_description
1 polymer ?
#
loop_
_entity_poly.entity_id
_entity_poly.type
_entity_poly.pdbx_seq_one_letter_code
_entity_poly.pdbx_strand_id
1 'polypeptide(L)'
;MKKIQEIGSYTRAYVGGDNGTYTETPPVSAPGYMNLLTGTWANKHNVYDNDLQSPNYHYKNIFRLFKEHYSDKTIAIFSTWTDNRIKLIGEGLAIAGNIIFDYKFDGYEHDQITYPHDPDDHFIFDIDQHVTNETSACIKIYGPDLSWVYLQYTDDVGHQFGDSEQFTQAVNNVDHQIGQIWEAIDYRMKHHQEDWLIIITTDHGRDPIRGEEHDNQTDRERTTWIITNSREMNTYFRDFQPAIVDIYPTIAKLINLKIPIELERELDGVPLTGKVSLIKPDVRLYGVILQIGWTVLDPTGNVKVWLSTTNSFKNEELVDKQKRDKLWDIYLGTTDNNNNNDKLLRDETHRIRNIEKQLAVINQNRLIINESLLSSSTSNNRINSDSQSIIIPDLSSMENRVRVRRRSSLDQQIIERWKTVVEQCKTHEQLPWTIQKLMIRRHFRRHYKTMLREPEHMNTSMYEQSEYVNNKPYHMI
;
A
#
# COMPACT_ATOMS: atom_id res chain seq x y z
N MET A 1 -25.57 -12.44 -5.32
CA MET A 1 -24.20 -13.00 -5.29
C MET A 1 -24.04 -14.42 -5.86
N LYS A 2 -24.89 -15.41 -5.53
CA LYS A 2 -24.73 -16.81 -6.04
C LYS A 2 -24.60 -16.92 -7.57
N LYS A 3 -25.38 -16.14 -8.33
CA LYS A 3 -25.29 -16.09 -9.80
C LYS A 3 -23.89 -15.69 -10.31
N ILE A 4 -23.22 -14.78 -9.59
CA ILE A 4 -21.85 -14.32 -9.93
C ILE A 4 -20.86 -15.46 -9.65
N GLN A 5 -21.00 -16.10 -8.50
CA GLN A 5 -20.18 -17.26 -8.11
C GLN A 5 -20.35 -18.44 -9.08
N GLU A 6 -21.56 -18.73 -9.55
CA GLU A 6 -21.82 -19.79 -10.55
C GLU A 6 -21.07 -19.55 -11.87
N ILE A 7 -20.81 -18.28 -12.21
CA ILE A 7 -20.00 -17.92 -13.35
C ILE A 7 -18.51 -18.02 -13.00
N GLY A 8 -18.10 -17.50 -11.86
CA GLY A 8 -16.70 -17.40 -11.46
C GLY A 8 -16.33 -18.27 -10.27
N SER A 9 -15.99 -17.63 -9.16
CA SER A 9 -15.32 -18.27 -8.03
C SER A 9 -15.61 -17.60 -6.70
N TYR A 10 -15.47 -18.37 -5.62
CA TYR A 10 -15.59 -17.92 -4.23
C TYR A 10 -14.48 -18.53 -3.40
N THR A 11 -13.92 -17.76 -2.47
CA THR A 11 -13.02 -18.27 -1.44
C THR A 11 -13.16 -17.48 -0.14
N ARG A 12 -12.77 -18.09 0.98
CA ARG A 12 -12.58 -17.36 2.24
C ARG A 12 -11.28 -16.56 2.13
N ALA A 13 -11.28 -15.37 2.70
CA ALA A 13 -10.12 -14.49 2.72
C ALA A 13 -9.86 -13.98 4.14
N TYR A 14 -8.82 -13.17 4.31
CA TYR A 14 -8.57 -12.49 5.58
C TYR A 14 -8.12 -11.03 5.40
N VAL A 15 -8.29 -10.26 6.47
CA VAL A 15 -7.76 -8.91 6.64
C VAL A 15 -6.89 -8.84 7.90
N GLY A 16 -6.19 -7.72 8.05
CA GLY A 16 -5.61 -7.30 9.31
C GLY A 16 -4.12 -7.60 9.49
N GLY A 17 -3.44 -8.07 8.43
CA GLY A 17 -2.04 -8.50 8.51
C GLY A 17 -1.85 -9.63 9.52
N ASP A 18 -0.62 -9.84 9.98
CA ASP A 18 -0.33 -10.87 10.99
C ASP A 18 -0.41 -10.28 12.39
N ASN A 19 -1.23 -10.91 13.25
CA ASN A 19 -1.49 -10.46 14.62
C ASN A 19 -0.19 -10.43 15.47
N GLY A 20 0.05 -9.31 16.15
CA GLY A 20 1.20 -9.01 16.97
C GLY A 20 2.46 -8.64 16.19
N THR A 21 2.36 -8.39 14.88
CA THR A 21 3.52 -8.19 14.00
C THR A 21 3.59 -6.78 13.41
N TYR A 22 4.66 -6.52 12.64
CA TYR A 22 4.84 -5.26 11.92
C TYR A 22 3.74 -4.99 10.87
N THR A 23 3.06 -6.01 10.37
CA THR A 23 2.00 -5.88 9.36
C THR A 23 0.61 -5.78 9.95
N GLU A 24 0.46 -5.88 11.27
CA GLU A 24 -0.84 -5.82 11.94
C GLU A 24 -1.59 -4.54 11.54
N THR A 25 -2.82 -4.74 11.10
CA THR A 25 -3.74 -3.70 10.66
C THR A 25 -5.07 -3.90 11.35
N PRO A 26 -5.57 -2.95 12.15
CA PRO A 26 -6.86 -3.07 12.80
C PRO A 26 -7.98 -3.51 11.83
N PRO A 27 -8.81 -4.52 12.16
CA PRO A 27 -9.92 -4.96 11.32
C PRO A 27 -11.09 -3.97 11.44
N VAL A 28 -10.85 -2.75 10.97
CA VAL A 28 -11.73 -1.58 10.99
C VAL A 28 -11.90 -1.10 9.54
N SER A 29 -13.00 -0.40 9.26
CA SER A 29 -13.45 0.00 7.93
C SER A 29 -12.37 0.64 7.05
N ALA A 30 -11.91 1.84 7.39
CA ALA A 30 -10.94 2.55 6.54
C ALA A 30 -9.59 1.84 6.38
N PRO A 31 -8.98 1.24 7.43
CA PRO A 31 -7.82 0.38 7.25
C PRO A 31 -8.07 -0.76 6.27
N GLY A 32 -9.22 -1.44 6.37
CA GLY A 32 -9.64 -2.51 5.46
C GLY A 32 -9.74 -2.03 4.00
N TYR A 33 -10.38 -0.89 3.76
CA TYR A 33 -10.46 -0.30 2.41
C TYR A 33 -9.08 0.03 1.86
N MET A 34 -8.21 0.64 2.67
CA MET A 34 -6.86 0.99 2.23
C MET A 34 -5.98 -0.22 1.95
N ASN A 35 -6.19 -1.33 2.68
CA ASN A 35 -5.51 -2.59 2.37
C ASN A 35 -5.82 -3.05 0.95
N LEU A 36 -7.10 -3.03 0.56
CA LEU A 36 -7.55 -3.35 -0.80
C LEU A 36 -7.02 -2.34 -1.82
N LEU A 37 -7.22 -1.05 -1.55
CA LEU A 37 -6.96 0.02 -2.51
C LEU A 37 -5.48 0.18 -2.84
N THR A 38 -4.58 -0.18 -1.94
CA THR A 38 -3.13 -0.02 -2.10
C THR A 38 -2.37 -1.34 -2.26
N GLY A 39 -2.99 -2.48 -1.92
CA GLY A 39 -2.31 -3.77 -1.88
C GLY A 39 -1.24 -3.88 -0.79
N THR A 40 -1.38 -3.08 0.27
CA THR A 40 -0.41 -2.99 1.37
C THR A 40 -1.11 -2.94 2.72
N TRP A 41 -0.41 -3.28 3.80
CA TRP A 41 -0.93 -3.18 5.17
C TRP A 41 -0.76 -1.77 5.79
N ALA A 42 -1.36 -1.51 6.96
CA ALA A 42 -1.42 -0.18 7.58
C ALA A 42 -0.06 0.44 7.92
N ASN A 43 0.96 -0.37 8.19
CA ASN A 43 2.35 0.08 8.37
C ASN A 43 2.93 0.80 7.14
N LYS A 44 2.33 0.63 5.97
CA LYS A 44 2.70 1.30 4.71
C LYS A 44 1.77 2.48 4.44
N HIS A 45 0.48 2.24 4.25
CA HIS A 45 -0.47 3.29 3.87
C HIS A 45 -0.87 4.23 5.02
N ASN A 46 -0.47 3.94 6.27
CA ASN A 46 -0.63 4.80 7.45
C ASN A 46 -2.11 5.15 7.78
N VAL A 47 -3.01 4.19 7.60
CA VAL A 47 -4.42 4.31 8.00
C VAL A 47 -4.72 3.19 8.98
N TYR A 48 -4.93 3.55 10.25
CA TYR A 48 -5.12 2.63 11.37
C TYR A 48 -6.51 2.73 12.01
N ASP A 49 -7.28 3.74 11.63
CA ASP A 49 -8.60 4.05 12.18
C ASP A 49 -9.44 4.81 11.13
N ASN A 50 -10.67 5.17 11.51
CA ASN A 50 -11.59 5.96 10.69
C ASN A 50 -11.41 7.49 10.83
N ASP A 51 -10.40 7.98 11.57
CA ASP A 51 -10.14 9.43 11.71
C ASP A 51 -9.38 10.03 10.52
N LEU A 52 -8.66 9.17 9.77
CA LEU A 52 -8.06 9.49 8.46
C LEU A 52 -7.09 10.69 8.48
N GLN A 53 -6.30 10.82 9.54
CA GLN A 53 -5.50 12.03 9.77
C GLN A 53 -4.38 12.24 8.73
N SER A 54 -3.70 11.17 8.31
CA SER A 54 -2.55 11.27 7.39
C SER A 54 -2.32 10.02 6.55
N PRO A 55 -3.23 9.66 5.63
CA PRO A 55 -2.99 8.60 4.66
C PRO A 55 -1.69 8.83 3.87
N ASN A 56 -0.92 7.78 3.67
CA ASN A 56 0.34 7.83 2.94
C ASN A 56 0.13 7.55 1.46
N TYR A 57 -0.05 8.63 0.68
CA TYR A 57 -0.30 8.56 -0.76
C TYR A 57 0.92 8.15 -1.63
N HIS A 58 2.09 7.88 -1.03
CA HIS A 58 3.21 7.28 -1.77
C HIS A 58 2.91 5.84 -2.19
N TYR A 59 2.13 5.13 -1.37
CA TYR A 59 1.53 3.86 -1.74
C TYR A 59 0.31 4.16 -2.60
N LYS A 60 0.52 4.16 -3.93
CA LYS A 60 -0.50 4.60 -4.89
C LYS A 60 -1.69 3.65 -4.84
N ASN A 61 -2.86 4.19 -4.56
CA ASN A 61 -4.08 3.44 -4.74
C ASN A 61 -4.30 3.06 -6.22
N ILE A 62 -5.12 2.04 -6.47
CA ILE A 62 -5.30 1.44 -7.78
C ILE A 62 -5.88 2.44 -8.80
N PHE A 63 -6.74 3.35 -8.35
CA PHE A 63 -7.32 4.40 -9.19
C PHE A 63 -6.28 5.40 -9.68
N ARG A 64 -5.37 5.82 -8.79
CA ARG A 64 -4.26 6.70 -9.16
C ARG A 64 -3.36 6.00 -10.17
N LEU A 65 -2.98 4.76 -9.91
CA LEU A 65 -2.14 4.00 -10.84
C LEU A 65 -2.83 3.81 -12.19
N PHE A 66 -4.14 3.51 -12.17
CA PHE A 66 -4.96 3.36 -13.35
C PHE A 66 -4.98 4.64 -14.21
N LYS A 67 -5.30 5.82 -13.63
CA LYS A 67 -5.33 7.08 -14.38
C LYS A 67 -3.96 7.55 -14.85
N GLU A 68 -2.89 7.24 -14.11
CA GLU A 68 -1.51 7.53 -14.55
C GLU A 68 -1.12 6.69 -15.79
N HIS A 69 -1.68 5.47 -15.94
CA HIS A 69 -1.41 4.59 -17.07
C HIS A 69 -2.39 4.77 -18.24
N TYR A 70 -3.67 4.98 -17.92
CA TYR A 70 -4.80 5.06 -18.84
C TYR A 70 -5.51 6.41 -18.69
N SER A 71 -4.86 7.48 -19.15
CA SER A 71 -5.31 8.87 -18.91
C SER A 71 -6.68 9.21 -19.51
N ASP A 72 -7.06 8.54 -20.61
CA ASP A 72 -8.31 8.72 -21.35
C ASP A 72 -9.46 7.85 -20.82
N LYS A 73 -9.17 6.91 -19.92
CA LYS A 73 -10.15 5.99 -19.34
C LYS A 73 -10.87 6.61 -18.16
N THR A 74 -12.10 6.16 -17.94
CA THR A 74 -13.02 6.73 -16.96
C THR A 74 -13.01 5.94 -15.66
N ILE A 75 -13.03 6.65 -14.54
CA ILE A 75 -13.18 6.04 -13.22
C ILE A 75 -14.44 6.55 -12.52
N ALA A 76 -15.05 5.69 -11.70
CA ALA A 76 -16.25 6.02 -10.95
C ALA A 76 -16.15 5.60 -9.48
N ILE A 77 -16.83 6.34 -8.61
CA ILE A 77 -17.03 5.95 -7.21
C ILE A 77 -18.48 6.15 -6.80
N PHE A 78 -19.00 5.15 -6.11
CA PHE A 78 -20.35 5.09 -5.58
C PHE A 78 -20.23 4.70 -4.11
N SER A 79 -20.48 5.63 -3.20
CA SER A 79 -20.12 5.43 -1.80
C SER A 79 -21.10 6.09 -0.86
N THR A 80 -21.54 5.35 0.15
CA THR A 80 -22.29 5.88 1.29
C THR A 80 -21.45 6.82 2.15
N TRP A 81 -20.12 6.65 2.17
CA TRP A 81 -19.20 7.50 2.94
C TRP A 81 -18.27 8.29 2.02
N THR A 82 -18.34 9.63 2.08
CA THR A 82 -17.61 10.55 1.19
C THR A 82 -16.10 10.52 1.41
N ASP A 83 -15.66 10.26 2.64
CA ASP A 83 -14.23 10.23 2.97
C ASP A 83 -13.47 9.15 2.20
N ASN A 84 -14.15 8.10 1.72
CA ASN A 84 -13.59 7.15 0.77
C ASN A 84 -13.00 7.84 -0.47
N ARG A 85 -13.69 8.85 -1.04
CA ARG A 85 -13.20 9.64 -2.18
C ARG A 85 -12.18 10.68 -1.76
N ILE A 86 -12.53 11.52 -0.78
CA ILE A 86 -11.79 12.76 -0.53
C ILE A 86 -10.57 12.57 0.38
N LYS A 87 -10.55 11.53 1.23
CA LYS A 87 -9.45 11.25 2.16
C LYS A 87 -8.74 9.93 1.90
N LEU A 88 -9.42 8.85 1.53
CA LEU A 88 -8.72 7.58 1.26
C LEU A 88 -8.07 7.59 -0.13
N ILE A 89 -8.84 7.88 -1.17
CA ILE A 89 -8.29 8.06 -2.52
C ILE A 89 -7.52 9.38 -2.63
N GLY A 90 -7.97 10.42 -1.93
CA GLY A 90 -7.35 11.75 -1.94
C GLY A 90 -7.68 12.55 -3.20
N GLU A 91 -8.90 12.45 -3.72
CA GLU A 91 -9.32 13.17 -4.92
C GLU A 91 -8.98 14.68 -4.83
N GLY A 92 -8.34 15.21 -5.87
CA GLY A 92 -7.96 16.62 -5.96
C GLY A 92 -6.74 17.03 -5.13
N LEU A 93 -6.18 16.14 -4.30
CA LEU A 93 -4.97 16.44 -3.53
C LEU A 93 -3.72 16.29 -4.40
N ALA A 94 -2.85 17.31 -4.39
CA ALA A 94 -1.59 17.27 -5.13
C ALA A 94 -0.68 16.10 -4.72
N ILE A 95 -0.65 15.79 -3.43
CA ILE A 95 0.13 14.66 -2.87
C ILE A 95 -0.41 13.29 -3.31
N ALA A 96 -1.70 13.21 -3.64
CA ALA A 96 -2.36 12.03 -4.19
C ALA A 96 -2.36 12.01 -5.73
N GLY A 97 -1.59 12.90 -6.37
CA GLY A 97 -1.46 12.95 -7.82
C GLY A 97 -2.55 13.72 -8.54
N ASN A 98 -3.36 14.53 -7.84
CA ASN A 98 -4.49 15.27 -8.40
C ASN A 98 -5.46 14.38 -9.20
N ILE A 99 -5.68 13.16 -8.73
CA ILE A 99 -6.68 12.27 -9.32
C ILE A 99 -8.07 12.92 -9.22
N ILE A 100 -8.88 12.78 -10.26
CA ILE A 100 -10.26 13.25 -10.35
C ILE A 100 -11.12 12.11 -10.89
N PHE A 101 -12.26 11.86 -10.24
CA PHE A 101 -13.26 10.91 -10.70
C PHE A 101 -14.13 11.52 -11.79
N ASP A 102 -14.37 10.74 -12.84
CA ASP A 102 -15.25 11.13 -13.95
C ASP A 102 -16.72 11.06 -13.53
N TYR A 103 -17.06 10.08 -12.67
CA TYR A 103 -18.39 9.91 -12.07
C TYR A 103 -18.29 9.73 -10.56
N LYS A 104 -19.09 10.46 -9.79
CA LYS A 104 -19.10 10.37 -8.32
C LYS A 104 -20.51 10.49 -7.78
N PHE A 105 -20.88 9.53 -6.94
CA PHE A 105 -22.18 9.44 -6.29
C PHE A 105 -21.92 9.11 -4.82
N ASP A 106 -21.67 10.16 -4.05
CA ASP A 106 -21.42 10.16 -2.61
C ASP A 106 -21.92 11.49 -1.99
N GLY A 107 -21.76 11.67 -0.68
CA GLY A 107 -22.20 12.89 0.03
C GLY A 107 -23.60 12.81 0.61
N TYR A 108 -24.29 11.68 0.41
CA TYR A 108 -25.67 11.48 0.84
C TYR A 108 -25.81 11.37 2.36
N GLU A 109 -24.76 10.94 3.07
CA GLU A 109 -24.69 10.91 4.53
C GLU A 109 -24.66 12.32 5.16
N HIS A 110 -24.48 13.35 4.34
CA HIS A 110 -24.60 14.75 4.75
C HIS A 110 -25.96 15.37 4.39
N ASP A 111 -26.77 14.70 3.56
CA ASP A 111 -28.10 15.17 3.16
C ASP A 111 -29.19 14.68 4.13
N GLN A 112 -29.25 15.33 5.29
CA GLN A 112 -30.25 15.05 6.33
C GLN A 112 -31.68 15.48 5.95
N ILE A 113 -31.87 16.15 4.80
CA ILE A 113 -33.19 16.55 4.33
C ILE A 113 -33.83 15.39 3.57
N THR A 114 -33.08 14.78 2.66
CA THR A 114 -33.54 13.61 1.89
C THR A 114 -33.46 12.33 2.71
N TYR A 115 -32.41 12.20 3.53
CA TYR A 115 -32.13 11.04 4.38
C TYR A 115 -32.13 11.49 5.85
N PRO A 116 -33.30 11.71 6.48
CA PRO A 116 -33.37 12.15 7.86
C PRO A 116 -32.78 11.07 8.79
N HIS A 117 -31.74 11.43 9.55
CA HIS A 117 -31.07 10.48 10.43
C HIS A 117 -31.98 10.05 11.58
N ASP A 118 -32.08 8.74 11.77
CA ASP A 118 -32.83 8.10 12.85
C ASP A 118 -31.88 7.27 13.75
N PRO A 119 -32.26 6.99 15.01
CA PRO A 119 -31.37 6.30 15.96
C PRO A 119 -31.02 4.85 15.59
N ASP A 120 -31.78 4.25 14.67
CA ASP A 120 -31.60 2.87 14.22
C ASP A 120 -30.89 2.83 12.84
N ASP A 121 -30.38 3.98 12.36
CA ASP A 121 -29.64 4.14 11.11
C ASP A 121 -30.35 3.61 9.85
N HIS A 122 -31.70 3.60 9.82
CA HIS A 122 -32.46 3.18 8.64
C HIS A 122 -32.14 4.03 7.41
N PHE A 123 -31.81 5.32 7.61
CA PHE A 123 -31.38 6.20 6.54
C PHE A 123 -30.15 5.68 5.77
N ILE A 124 -29.26 4.89 6.39
CA ILE A 124 -28.11 4.28 5.72
C ILE A 124 -28.55 3.23 4.69
N PHE A 125 -29.62 2.46 4.98
CA PHE A 125 -30.19 1.55 3.99
C PHE A 125 -30.74 2.31 2.77
N ASP A 126 -31.43 3.43 3.00
CA ASP A 126 -31.97 4.26 1.93
C ASP A 126 -30.85 4.89 1.08
N ILE A 127 -29.74 5.30 1.71
CA ILE A 127 -28.54 5.77 1.01
C ILE A 127 -27.91 4.63 0.20
N ASP A 128 -27.68 3.46 0.79
CA ASP A 128 -27.11 2.29 0.08
C ASP A 128 -27.98 1.91 -1.13
N GLN A 129 -29.31 1.98 -1.00
CA GLN A 129 -30.22 1.72 -2.11
C GLN A 129 -30.13 2.81 -3.18
N HIS A 130 -29.96 4.08 -2.80
CA HIS A 130 -29.73 5.16 -3.75
C HIS A 130 -28.39 5.01 -4.48
N VAL A 131 -27.30 4.74 -3.75
CA VAL A 131 -25.96 4.42 -4.29
C VAL A 131 -26.05 3.26 -5.27
N THR A 132 -26.79 2.19 -4.93
CA THR A 132 -27.04 1.04 -5.82
C THR A 132 -27.77 1.44 -7.11
N ASN A 133 -28.77 2.32 -7.02
CA ASN A 133 -29.51 2.84 -8.17
C ASN A 133 -28.61 3.66 -9.10
N GLU A 134 -27.82 4.59 -8.54
CA GLU A 134 -26.87 5.40 -9.30
C GLU A 134 -25.76 4.55 -9.93
N THR A 135 -25.26 3.56 -9.20
CA THR A 135 -24.29 2.56 -9.70
C THR A 135 -24.85 1.86 -10.93
N SER A 136 -26.04 1.26 -10.80
CA SER A 136 -26.68 0.50 -11.87
C SER A 136 -26.98 1.37 -13.09
N ALA A 137 -27.45 2.61 -12.89
CA ALA A 137 -27.72 3.55 -13.96
C ALA A 137 -26.43 3.97 -14.68
N CYS A 138 -25.39 4.34 -13.93
CA CYS A 138 -24.12 4.79 -14.48
C CYS A 138 -23.42 3.67 -15.27
N ILE A 139 -23.35 2.46 -14.74
CA ILE A 139 -22.79 1.29 -15.45
C ILE A 139 -23.54 1.04 -16.75
N LYS A 140 -24.88 1.04 -16.69
CA LYS A 140 -25.71 0.71 -17.85
C LYS A 140 -25.58 1.75 -18.97
N ILE A 141 -25.49 3.03 -18.61
CA ILE A 141 -25.46 4.15 -19.58
C ILE A 141 -24.04 4.43 -20.06
N TYR A 142 -23.09 4.58 -19.13
CA TYR A 142 -21.75 5.08 -19.41
C TYR A 142 -20.69 3.98 -19.39
N GLY A 143 -20.84 2.97 -18.53
CA GLY A 143 -19.89 1.88 -18.35
C GLY A 143 -18.46 2.36 -18.03
N PRO A 144 -18.20 2.89 -16.83
CA PRO A 144 -16.86 3.31 -16.41
C PRO A 144 -15.84 2.16 -16.53
N ASP A 145 -14.57 2.46 -16.83
CA ASP A 145 -13.54 1.44 -16.99
C ASP A 145 -13.07 0.85 -15.65
N LEU A 146 -13.13 1.62 -14.56
CA LEU A 146 -12.80 1.18 -13.21
C LEU A 146 -13.71 1.88 -12.18
N SER A 147 -14.47 1.10 -11.41
CA SER A 147 -15.39 1.61 -10.38
C SER A 147 -15.03 1.10 -8.99
N TRP A 148 -15.50 1.80 -7.95
CA TRP A 148 -15.57 1.28 -6.58
C TRP A 148 -16.96 1.57 -6.02
N VAL A 149 -17.62 0.52 -5.52
CA VAL A 149 -18.93 0.59 -4.88
C VAL A 149 -18.77 0.24 -3.39
N TYR A 150 -19.28 1.11 -2.52
CA TYR A 150 -19.30 0.93 -1.07
C TYR A 150 -20.73 1.07 -0.55
N LEU A 151 -21.17 0.06 0.21
CA LEU A 151 -22.48 -0.04 0.87
C LEU A 151 -22.24 -0.32 2.36
N GLN A 152 -22.84 0.48 3.23
CA GLN A 152 -22.50 0.54 4.65
C GLN A 152 -23.47 -0.26 5.54
N TYR A 153 -24.75 -0.36 5.19
CA TYR A 153 -25.84 -0.70 6.11
C TYR A 153 -25.68 -2.00 6.90
N THR A 154 -25.01 -3.00 6.33
CA THR A 154 -24.70 -4.23 7.08
C THR A 154 -23.83 -3.98 8.31
N ASP A 155 -22.99 -2.95 8.26
CA ASP A 155 -22.14 -2.55 9.37
C ASP A 155 -22.95 -1.90 10.51
N ASP A 156 -23.84 -0.95 10.20
CA ASP A 156 -24.72 -0.33 11.20
C ASP A 156 -25.61 -1.37 11.89
N VAL A 157 -26.26 -2.25 11.12
CA VAL A 157 -27.09 -3.34 11.67
C VAL A 157 -26.26 -4.31 12.49
N GLY A 158 -25.03 -4.60 12.06
CA GLY A 158 -24.09 -5.41 12.83
C GLY A 158 -23.82 -4.80 14.20
N HIS A 159 -23.55 -3.49 14.26
CA HIS A 159 -23.29 -2.80 15.53
C HIS A 159 -24.48 -2.81 16.47
N GLN A 160 -25.69 -2.67 15.94
CA GLN A 160 -26.90 -2.60 16.76
C GLN A 160 -27.40 -3.98 17.23
N PHE A 161 -27.27 -5.01 16.40
CA PHE A 161 -27.94 -6.29 16.62
C PHE A 161 -27.05 -7.53 16.60
N GLY A 162 -25.81 -7.44 16.13
CA GLY A 162 -24.89 -8.56 16.02
C GLY A 162 -25.46 -9.76 15.28
N ASP A 163 -25.13 -10.97 15.75
CA ASP A 163 -25.61 -12.25 15.22
C ASP A 163 -27.12 -12.42 15.40
N SER A 164 -27.89 -11.92 14.45
CA SER A 164 -29.35 -11.75 14.56
C SER A 164 -30.08 -11.99 13.25
N GLU A 165 -31.41 -12.09 13.34
CA GLU A 165 -32.28 -12.10 12.15
C GLU A 165 -32.23 -10.76 11.40
N GLN A 166 -32.07 -9.65 12.11
CA GLN A 166 -31.89 -8.32 11.53
C GLN A 166 -30.63 -8.26 10.67
N PHE A 167 -29.50 -8.73 11.19
CA PHE A 167 -28.26 -8.81 10.41
C PHE A 167 -28.40 -9.76 9.22
N THR A 168 -29.07 -10.91 9.41
CA THR A 168 -29.38 -11.82 8.29
C THR A 168 -30.23 -11.14 7.21
N GLN A 169 -31.19 -10.30 7.60
CA GLN A 169 -32.00 -9.54 6.66
C GLN A 169 -31.18 -8.45 5.96
N ALA A 170 -30.27 -7.76 6.66
CA ALA A 170 -29.35 -6.81 6.03
C ALA A 170 -28.44 -7.48 5.00
N VAL A 171 -27.95 -8.70 5.28
CA VAL A 171 -27.20 -9.51 4.32
C VAL A 171 -28.05 -9.89 3.09
N ASN A 172 -29.34 -10.22 3.29
CA ASN A 172 -30.25 -10.44 2.17
C ASN A 172 -30.47 -9.16 1.35
N ASN A 173 -30.57 -8.00 1.99
CA ASN A 173 -30.75 -6.72 1.32
C ASN A 173 -29.55 -6.38 0.43
N VAL A 174 -28.32 -6.52 0.94
CA VAL A 174 -27.12 -6.27 0.12
C VAL A 174 -26.96 -7.29 -1.01
N ASP A 175 -27.41 -8.55 -0.83
CA ASP A 175 -27.44 -9.53 -1.94
C ASP A 175 -28.37 -9.09 -3.08
N HIS A 176 -29.52 -8.48 -2.77
CA HIS A 176 -30.43 -7.90 -3.77
C HIS A 176 -29.82 -6.68 -4.46
N GLN A 177 -29.19 -5.77 -3.70
CA GLN A 177 -28.50 -4.59 -4.24
C GLN A 177 -27.37 -4.98 -5.21
N ILE A 178 -26.54 -5.96 -4.82
CA ILE A 178 -25.52 -6.54 -5.71
C ILE A 178 -26.16 -7.19 -6.93
N GLY A 179 -27.33 -7.84 -6.78
CA GLY A 179 -28.09 -8.40 -7.89
C GLY A 179 -28.48 -7.35 -8.93
N GLN A 180 -28.93 -6.18 -8.48
CA GLN A 180 -29.29 -5.05 -9.36
C GLN A 180 -28.07 -4.51 -10.12
N ILE A 181 -26.94 -4.34 -9.44
CA ILE A 181 -25.68 -3.92 -10.08
C ILE A 181 -25.24 -4.95 -11.11
N TRP A 182 -25.31 -6.24 -10.77
CA TRP A 182 -24.96 -7.33 -11.68
C TRP A 182 -25.83 -7.35 -12.94
N GLU A 183 -27.11 -7.01 -12.84
CA GLU A 183 -27.99 -6.90 -14.02
C GLU A 183 -27.55 -5.77 -14.98
N ALA A 184 -27.03 -4.65 -14.45
CA ALA A 184 -26.45 -3.60 -15.27
C ALA A 184 -25.16 -4.05 -15.98
N ILE A 185 -24.29 -4.79 -15.28
CA ILE A 185 -23.07 -5.39 -15.84
C ILE A 185 -23.41 -6.42 -16.92
N ASP A 186 -24.33 -7.33 -16.64
CA ASP A 186 -24.78 -8.36 -17.57
C ASP A 186 -25.42 -7.75 -18.83
N TYR A 187 -26.16 -6.66 -18.68
CA TYR A 187 -26.63 -5.86 -19.82
C TYR A 187 -25.46 -5.35 -20.68
N ARG A 188 -24.44 -4.75 -20.05
CA ARG A 188 -23.26 -4.25 -20.77
C ARG A 188 -22.51 -5.36 -21.50
N MET A 189 -22.24 -6.49 -20.83
CA MET A 189 -21.61 -7.66 -21.44
C MET A 189 -22.38 -8.16 -22.67
N LYS A 190 -23.72 -8.24 -22.61
CA LYS A 190 -24.57 -8.74 -23.70
C LYS A 190 -24.74 -7.77 -24.85
N HIS A 191 -24.81 -6.47 -24.57
CA HIS A 191 -25.22 -5.46 -25.56
C HIS A 191 -24.07 -4.59 -26.09
N HIS A 192 -22.95 -4.53 -25.38
CA HIS A 192 -21.82 -3.66 -25.73
C HIS A 192 -20.52 -4.41 -26.06
N GLN A 193 -20.53 -5.76 -26.01
CA GLN A 193 -19.34 -6.61 -26.25
C GLN A 193 -18.17 -6.29 -25.31
N GLU A 194 -18.49 -5.93 -24.08
CA GLU A 194 -17.53 -5.57 -23.05
C GLU A 194 -17.20 -6.74 -22.16
N ASP A 195 -15.92 -6.83 -21.77
CA ASP A 195 -15.45 -7.79 -20.79
C ASP A 195 -15.46 -7.10 -19.41
N TRP A 196 -16.29 -7.63 -18.51
CA TRP A 196 -16.46 -7.10 -17.15
C TRP A 196 -15.87 -8.06 -16.12
N LEU A 197 -15.14 -7.49 -15.16
CA LEU A 197 -14.74 -8.17 -13.94
C LEU A 197 -15.44 -7.49 -12.75
N ILE A 198 -16.01 -8.32 -11.86
CA ILE A 198 -16.49 -7.89 -10.55
C ILE A 198 -15.73 -8.66 -9.47
N ILE A 199 -15.32 -7.95 -8.41
CA ILE A 199 -14.75 -8.51 -7.19
C ILE A 199 -15.56 -7.98 -6.02
N ILE A 200 -16.09 -8.87 -5.19
CA ILE A 200 -16.91 -8.54 -4.01
C ILE A 200 -16.21 -9.10 -2.79
N THR A 201 -16.03 -8.26 -1.76
CA THR A 201 -15.41 -8.63 -0.48
C THR A 201 -16.00 -7.79 0.65
N THR A 202 -15.63 -8.12 1.89
CA THR A 202 -15.75 -7.22 3.05
C THR A 202 -14.37 -6.72 3.47
N ASP A 203 -14.36 -5.59 4.17
CA ASP A 203 -13.22 -4.95 4.83
C ASP A 203 -12.81 -5.65 6.12
N HIS A 204 -13.78 -6.15 6.89
CA HIS A 204 -13.56 -6.93 8.10
C HIS A 204 -14.72 -7.90 8.39
N GLY A 205 -14.59 -8.62 9.49
CA GLY A 205 -15.63 -9.42 10.13
C GLY A 205 -16.12 -8.77 11.43
N ARG A 206 -16.56 -9.60 12.38
CA ARG A 206 -17.13 -9.18 13.66
C ARG A 206 -16.63 -10.03 14.82
N ASP A 207 -16.77 -9.54 16.04
CA ASP A 207 -16.36 -10.23 17.25
C ASP A 207 -17.05 -11.60 17.41
N PRO A 208 -16.38 -12.59 18.04
CA PRO A 208 -16.92 -13.94 18.20
C PRO A 208 -17.94 -14.08 19.33
N ILE A 209 -18.23 -13.03 20.11
CA ILE A 209 -19.09 -13.08 21.29
C ILE A 209 -20.53 -12.77 20.89
N ARG A 210 -20.76 -11.62 20.26
CA ARG A 210 -22.10 -11.15 19.86
C ARG A 210 -22.18 -10.78 18.38
N GLY A 211 -21.05 -10.53 17.73
CA GLY A 211 -21.01 -10.03 16.36
C GLY A 211 -21.32 -8.53 16.25
N GLU A 212 -21.32 -7.81 17.38
CA GLU A 212 -21.66 -6.39 17.49
C GLU A 212 -20.43 -5.49 17.32
N GLU A 213 -19.25 -6.00 17.67
CA GLU A 213 -18.01 -5.22 17.70
C GLU A 213 -17.00 -5.73 16.66
N HIS A 214 -15.94 -4.97 16.49
CA HIS A 214 -14.72 -5.36 15.77
C HIS A 214 -13.49 -4.73 16.46
N ASP A 215 -12.34 -4.63 15.77
CA ASP A 215 -11.06 -4.05 16.25
C ASP A 215 -10.10 -4.97 17.06
N ASN A 216 -10.45 -6.20 17.47
CA ASN A 216 -9.62 -7.01 18.39
C ASN A 216 -8.70 -8.07 17.75
N GLN A 217 -8.52 -8.07 16.41
CA GLN A 217 -7.68 -9.05 15.68
C GLN A 217 -8.06 -10.53 15.88
N THR A 218 -9.27 -10.84 16.36
CA THR A 218 -9.70 -12.24 16.45
C THR A 218 -9.84 -12.86 15.06
N ASP A 219 -9.72 -14.18 14.96
CA ASP A 219 -9.89 -14.88 13.68
C ASP A 219 -11.22 -14.55 13.01
N ARG A 220 -12.29 -14.30 13.79
CA ARG A 220 -13.61 -13.93 13.25
C ARG A 220 -13.65 -12.49 12.72
N GLU A 221 -13.05 -11.54 13.42
CA GLU A 221 -12.95 -10.14 12.96
C GLU A 221 -12.03 -10.01 11.74
N ARG A 222 -11.05 -10.90 11.61
CA ARG A 222 -10.13 -10.94 10.45
C ARG A 222 -10.71 -11.73 9.27
N THR A 223 -11.74 -12.54 9.45
CA THR A 223 -12.30 -13.38 8.39
C THR A 223 -13.15 -12.56 7.43
N THR A 224 -12.73 -12.56 6.16
CA THR A 224 -13.49 -11.98 5.05
C THR A 224 -13.72 -13.05 3.98
N TRP A 225 -14.13 -12.65 2.78
CA TRP A 225 -14.37 -13.55 1.66
C TRP A 225 -14.25 -12.79 0.34
N ILE A 226 -13.98 -13.50 -0.74
CA ILE A 226 -13.92 -12.92 -2.09
C ILE A 226 -14.87 -13.70 -3.00
N ILE A 227 -15.77 -12.99 -3.68
CA ILE A 227 -16.56 -13.50 -4.81
C ILE A 227 -16.11 -12.77 -6.07
N THR A 228 -15.97 -13.50 -7.17
CA THR A 228 -15.69 -12.90 -8.49
C THR A 228 -16.38 -13.67 -9.60
N ASN A 229 -16.65 -13.02 -10.73
CA ASN A 229 -17.10 -13.68 -11.97
C ASN A 229 -15.95 -14.28 -12.80
N SER A 230 -14.69 -14.13 -12.37
CA SER A 230 -13.55 -14.75 -13.04
C SER A 230 -13.49 -16.27 -12.83
N ARG A 231 -13.24 -17.02 -13.91
CA ARG A 231 -13.00 -18.47 -13.89
C ARG A 231 -11.52 -18.83 -13.80
N GLU A 232 -10.64 -17.87 -14.06
CA GLU A 232 -9.20 -18.10 -14.22
C GLU A 232 -8.43 -17.80 -12.94
N MET A 233 -8.97 -18.25 -11.80
CA MET A 233 -8.32 -18.13 -10.50
C MET A 233 -7.17 -19.14 -10.39
N ASN A 234 -6.06 -18.73 -9.78
CA ASN A 234 -4.87 -19.55 -9.67
C ASN A 234 -4.91 -20.53 -8.48
N THR A 235 -3.85 -21.33 -8.32
CA THR A 235 -3.72 -22.30 -7.22
C THR A 235 -3.75 -21.63 -5.84
N TYR A 236 -3.20 -20.42 -5.71
CA TYR A 236 -3.23 -19.69 -4.44
C TYR A 236 -4.68 -19.41 -4.00
N PHE A 237 -5.51 -18.90 -4.91
CA PHE A 237 -6.92 -18.61 -4.63
C PHE A 237 -7.73 -19.87 -4.25
N ARG A 238 -7.49 -20.99 -4.92
CA ARG A 238 -8.29 -22.22 -4.76
C ARG A 238 -7.93 -23.02 -3.52
N ASP A 239 -6.64 -23.12 -3.22
CA ASP A 239 -6.12 -24.11 -2.28
C ASP A 239 -5.64 -23.49 -0.96
N PHE A 240 -5.58 -22.15 -0.87
CA PHE A 240 -5.19 -21.41 0.32
C PHE A 240 -6.20 -20.30 0.63
N GLN A 241 -5.89 -19.50 1.66
CA GLN A 241 -6.67 -18.33 2.06
C GLN A 241 -5.95 -17.05 1.58
N PRO A 242 -6.49 -16.35 0.58
CA PRO A 242 -6.06 -15.02 0.18
C PRO A 242 -6.22 -13.97 1.28
N ALA A 243 -5.41 -12.92 1.20
CA ALA A 243 -5.59 -11.68 1.94
C ALA A 243 -6.32 -10.63 1.09
N ILE A 244 -6.94 -9.65 1.74
CA ILE A 244 -7.55 -8.51 1.06
C ILE A 244 -6.55 -7.70 0.22
N VAL A 245 -5.27 -7.64 0.64
CA VAL A 245 -4.20 -6.95 -0.11
C VAL A 245 -3.89 -7.62 -1.45
N ASP A 246 -4.29 -8.87 -1.66
CA ASP A 246 -4.11 -9.60 -2.92
C ASP A 246 -5.02 -9.07 -4.04
N ILE A 247 -6.07 -8.31 -3.71
CA ILE A 247 -7.03 -7.78 -4.67
C ILE A 247 -6.36 -6.75 -5.59
N TYR A 248 -5.52 -5.85 -5.06
CA TYR A 248 -4.81 -4.85 -5.86
C TYR A 248 -3.99 -5.44 -7.03
N PRO A 249 -3.02 -6.35 -6.80
CA PRO A 249 -2.25 -6.93 -7.90
C PRO A 249 -3.12 -7.81 -8.80
N THR A 250 -4.21 -8.37 -8.29
CA THR A 250 -5.18 -9.14 -9.09
C THR A 250 -5.89 -8.24 -10.11
N ILE A 251 -6.42 -7.11 -9.65
CA ILE A 251 -7.02 -6.06 -10.49
C ILE A 251 -6.01 -5.63 -11.55
N ALA A 252 -4.82 -5.22 -11.12
CA ALA A 252 -3.81 -4.69 -12.02
C ALA A 252 -3.46 -5.69 -13.13
N LYS A 253 -3.32 -6.97 -12.79
CA LYS A 253 -3.05 -8.03 -13.77
C LYS A 253 -4.20 -8.24 -14.75
N LEU A 254 -5.45 -8.23 -14.27
CA LEU A 254 -6.62 -8.51 -15.11
C LEU A 254 -6.91 -7.40 -16.11
N ILE A 255 -6.65 -6.14 -15.75
CA ILE A 255 -6.79 -4.98 -16.65
C ILE A 255 -5.48 -4.63 -17.39
N ASN A 256 -4.48 -5.53 -17.36
CA ASN A 256 -3.16 -5.34 -17.96
C ASN A 256 -2.45 -4.04 -17.52
N LEU A 257 -2.74 -3.55 -16.31
CA LEU A 257 -2.11 -2.40 -15.72
C LEU A 257 -0.71 -2.75 -15.23
N LYS A 258 0.31 -2.18 -15.88
CA LYS A 258 1.70 -2.36 -15.47
C LYS A 258 1.99 -1.61 -14.18
N ILE A 259 2.20 -2.35 -13.10
CA ILE A 259 2.71 -1.80 -11.83
C ILE A 259 4.20 -1.48 -12.02
N PRO A 260 4.65 -0.23 -11.76
CA PRO A 260 6.07 0.09 -11.75
C PRO A 260 6.80 -0.77 -10.74
N ILE A 261 8.00 -1.27 -11.07
CA ILE A 261 8.78 -2.19 -10.23
C ILE A 261 9.02 -1.62 -8.82
N GLU A 262 9.07 -0.30 -8.73
CA GLU A 262 9.20 0.46 -7.49
C GLU A 262 8.04 0.27 -6.53
N LEU A 263 6.82 0.18 -7.06
CA LEU A 263 5.61 -0.04 -6.29
C LEU A 263 5.37 -1.54 -6.11
N GLU A 264 5.67 -2.34 -7.13
CA GLU A 264 5.56 -3.80 -7.09
C GLU A 264 6.36 -4.41 -5.93
N ARG A 265 7.57 -3.91 -5.67
CA ARG A 265 8.41 -4.34 -4.54
C ARG A 265 7.88 -3.97 -3.16
N GLU A 266 6.92 -3.05 -3.10
CA GLU A 266 6.29 -2.59 -1.88
C GLU A 266 4.91 -3.21 -1.66
N LEU A 267 4.40 -4.03 -2.60
CA LEU A 267 3.14 -4.73 -2.40
C LEU A 267 3.30 -5.82 -1.35
N ASP A 268 2.29 -5.96 -0.49
CA ASP A 268 2.15 -7.10 0.40
C ASP A 268 1.35 -8.23 -0.26
N GLY A 269 0.46 -7.87 -1.19
CA GLY A 269 -0.39 -8.81 -1.90
C GLY A 269 0.30 -9.51 -3.08
N VAL A 270 -0.22 -10.69 -3.42
CA VAL A 270 0.16 -11.51 -4.56
C VAL A 270 -1.08 -11.73 -5.45
N PRO A 271 -0.98 -11.64 -6.79
CA PRO A 271 -2.17 -11.77 -7.64
C PRO A 271 -2.84 -13.14 -7.51
N LEU A 272 -4.17 -13.14 -7.52
CA LEU A 272 -5.04 -14.33 -7.41
C LEU A 272 -5.33 -14.98 -8.76
N THR A 273 -4.75 -14.44 -9.85
CA THR A 273 -4.86 -14.96 -11.22
C THR A 273 -3.50 -15.14 -11.86
N GLY A 274 -3.45 -16.00 -12.87
CA GLY A 274 -2.21 -16.39 -13.57
C GLY A 274 -1.17 -17.07 -12.66
N LYS A 275 0.03 -17.30 -13.19
CA LYS A 275 1.08 -18.04 -12.49
C LYS A 275 1.62 -17.28 -11.28
N VAL A 276 1.73 -17.97 -10.14
CA VAL A 276 2.38 -17.54 -8.90
C VAL A 276 3.28 -18.69 -8.44
N SER A 277 4.54 -18.39 -8.10
CA SER A 277 5.53 -19.40 -7.70
C SER A 277 5.66 -19.58 -6.19
N LEU A 278 5.39 -18.52 -5.43
CA LEU A 278 5.58 -18.47 -3.98
C LEU A 278 4.58 -17.52 -3.33
N ILE A 279 4.15 -17.84 -2.12
CA ILE A 279 3.17 -17.08 -1.32
C ILE A 279 3.62 -17.04 0.14
N LYS A 280 2.96 -16.21 0.95
CA LYS A 280 3.18 -16.10 2.40
C LYS A 280 4.67 -15.96 2.77
N PRO A 281 5.35 -14.91 2.25
CA PRO A 281 6.71 -14.63 2.69
C PRO A 281 6.72 -14.36 4.21
N ASP A 282 7.67 -14.96 4.91
CA ASP A 282 7.88 -14.78 6.36
C ASP A 282 9.32 -14.34 6.60
N VAL A 283 9.53 -13.44 7.55
CA VAL A 283 10.85 -12.94 7.92
C VAL A 283 10.96 -12.86 9.43
N ARG A 284 11.98 -13.53 9.98
CA ARG A 284 12.26 -13.56 11.42
C ARG A 284 13.68 -13.15 11.71
N LEU A 285 13.86 -12.32 12.74
CA LEU A 285 15.17 -11.92 13.22
C LEU A 285 15.53 -12.73 14.48
N TYR A 286 16.59 -13.52 14.39
CA TYR A 286 17.17 -14.29 15.50
C TYR A 286 18.55 -13.71 15.84
N GLY A 287 18.58 -12.76 16.76
CA GLY A 287 19.80 -12.00 17.07
C GLY A 287 20.22 -11.17 15.85
N VAL A 288 21.32 -11.57 15.21
CA VAL A 288 21.87 -10.93 14.00
C VAL A 288 21.63 -11.80 12.76
N ILE A 289 20.61 -12.65 12.76
CA ILE A 289 20.32 -13.55 11.64
C ILE A 289 18.88 -13.32 11.19
N LEU A 290 18.72 -12.90 9.95
CA LEU A 290 17.45 -12.80 9.26
C LEU A 290 17.15 -14.14 8.59
N GLN A 291 16.17 -14.87 9.11
CA GLN A 291 15.62 -16.06 8.48
C GLN A 291 14.43 -15.64 7.62
N ILE A 292 14.51 -15.93 6.32
CA ILE A 292 13.45 -15.66 5.35
C ILE A 292 12.84 -17.00 4.96
N GLY A 293 11.51 -17.10 4.89
CA GLY A 293 10.81 -18.27 4.39
C GLY A 293 9.62 -17.91 3.51
N TRP A 294 9.05 -18.91 2.83
CA TRP A 294 7.85 -18.78 2.02
C TRP A 294 7.20 -20.15 1.80
N THR A 295 5.96 -20.15 1.33
CA THR A 295 5.27 -21.34 0.83
C THR A 295 5.48 -21.47 -0.68
N VAL A 296 5.90 -22.64 -1.14
CA VAL A 296 6.21 -22.91 -2.55
C VAL A 296 4.95 -23.39 -3.29
N LEU A 297 4.62 -22.76 -4.41
CA LEU A 297 3.55 -23.21 -5.33
C LEU A 297 4.12 -23.78 -6.65
N ASP A 298 5.29 -23.30 -7.08
CA ASP A 298 6.05 -23.89 -8.18
C ASP A 298 7.39 -24.40 -7.63
N PRO A 299 7.64 -25.73 -7.63
CA PRO A 299 8.85 -26.30 -7.04
C PRO A 299 10.12 -26.03 -7.85
N THR A 300 10.00 -25.38 -9.01
CA THR A 300 11.12 -25.09 -9.91
C THR A 300 11.35 -23.59 -10.06
N GLY A 301 12.61 -23.20 -10.22
CA GLY A 301 13.01 -21.81 -10.49
C GLY A 301 14.04 -21.27 -9.52
N ASN A 302 14.39 -20.00 -9.69
CA ASN A 302 15.27 -19.27 -8.78
C ASN A 302 14.49 -18.20 -8.05
N VAL A 303 14.66 -18.11 -6.73
CA VAL A 303 14.09 -17.02 -5.93
C VAL A 303 15.12 -15.90 -5.83
N LYS A 304 14.71 -14.70 -6.22
CA LYS A 304 15.49 -13.48 -6.00
C LYS A 304 14.89 -12.76 -4.79
N VAL A 305 15.74 -12.43 -3.82
CA VAL A 305 15.35 -11.69 -2.64
C VAL A 305 15.89 -10.27 -2.78
N TRP A 306 15.08 -9.28 -2.45
CA TRP A 306 15.52 -7.89 -2.40
C TRP A 306 15.47 -7.43 -0.94
N LEU A 307 16.50 -6.71 -0.49
CA LEU A 307 16.58 -6.20 0.87
C LEU A 307 16.87 -4.70 0.85
N SER A 308 16.10 -3.94 1.63
CA SER A 308 16.39 -2.55 1.97
C SER A 308 16.60 -2.43 3.46
N THR A 309 17.63 -1.69 3.86
CA THR A 309 17.92 -1.36 5.26
C THR A 309 17.21 -0.07 5.72
N THR A 310 16.38 0.51 4.87
CA THR A 310 15.64 1.76 5.15
C THR A 310 14.18 1.63 4.72
N ASN A 311 13.30 2.42 5.34
CA ASN A 311 11.91 2.61 4.91
C ASN A 311 11.72 4.04 4.41
N SER A 312 12.51 4.45 3.42
CA SER A 312 12.42 5.81 2.84
C SER A 312 11.41 5.90 1.70
N PHE A 313 10.84 4.77 1.23
CA PHE A 313 9.71 4.78 0.30
C PHE A 313 8.55 5.62 0.85
N LYS A 314 8.32 5.53 2.16
CA LYS A 314 7.26 6.28 2.87
C LYS A 314 7.43 7.81 2.91
N ASN A 315 8.56 8.37 2.46
CA ASN A 315 8.94 9.79 2.68
C ASN A 315 9.40 10.54 1.41
N GLU A 316 9.14 10.05 0.19
CA GLU A 316 9.65 10.57 -1.11
C GLU A 316 11.19 10.60 -1.32
N GLU A 317 12.02 10.53 -0.28
CA GLU A 317 13.48 10.76 -0.40
C GLU A 317 14.21 9.77 -1.33
N LEU A 318 13.57 8.68 -1.77
CA LEU A 318 14.14 7.66 -2.65
C LEU A 318 13.43 7.47 -4.01
N VAL A 319 12.66 8.45 -4.50
CA VAL A 319 12.17 8.40 -5.89
C VAL A 319 13.32 8.50 -6.91
N ASP A 320 14.53 8.88 -6.49
CA ASP A 320 15.73 8.78 -7.31
C ASP A 320 16.09 7.31 -7.59
N LYS A 321 15.67 6.85 -8.78
CA LYS A 321 15.96 5.53 -9.34
C LYS A 321 17.44 5.13 -9.21
N GLN A 322 18.38 6.06 -9.38
CA GLN A 322 19.82 5.77 -9.27
C GLN A 322 20.30 5.51 -7.84
N LYS A 323 19.63 6.06 -6.82
CA LYS A 323 19.98 5.82 -5.41
C LYS A 323 19.42 4.48 -4.93
N ARG A 324 18.25 4.08 -5.42
CA ARG A 324 17.65 2.77 -5.09
C ARG A 324 18.35 1.60 -5.77
N ASP A 325 18.65 1.67 -7.06
CA ASP A 325 19.25 0.53 -7.78
C ASP A 325 20.60 0.10 -7.18
N LYS A 326 21.29 1.01 -6.47
CA LYS A 326 22.52 0.72 -5.71
C LYS A 326 22.29 -0.02 -4.37
N LEU A 327 21.07 -0.05 -3.85
CA LEU A 327 20.71 -0.68 -2.56
C LEU A 327 20.16 -2.11 -2.72
N TRP A 328 19.66 -2.49 -3.91
CA TRP A 328 18.78 -3.64 -4.06
C TRP A 328 19.42 -4.93 -4.63
N ASP A 329 20.69 -4.93 -5.05
CA ASP A 329 21.31 -6.16 -5.57
C ASP A 329 21.82 -7.06 -4.43
N ILE A 330 20.95 -7.91 -3.89
CA ILE A 330 21.33 -8.90 -2.86
C ILE A 330 20.80 -10.29 -3.21
N TYR A 331 21.71 -11.12 -3.75
CA TYR A 331 21.68 -12.59 -3.77
C TYR A 331 20.78 -13.32 -4.80
N LEU A 332 21.42 -14.28 -5.51
CA LEU A 332 20.80 -15.37 -6.27
C LEU A 332 21.04 -16.65 -5.45
N GLY A 333 20.04 -17.12 -4.72
CA GLY A 333 20.11 -18.39 -4.02
C GLY A 333 19.57 -19.51 -4.89
N THR A 334 20.38 -20.54 -5.15
CA THR A 334 19.91 -21.81 -5.73
C THR A 334 19.43 -22.73 -4.62
N THR A 335 18.30 -23.40 -4.82
CA THR A 335 17.70 -24.37 -3.89
C THR A 335 18.45 -25.72 -3.85
N ASP A 336 19.77 -25.74 -4.04
CA ASP A 336 20.56 -26.96 -4.09
C ASP A 336 21.19 -27.28 -2.73
N ASN A 337 20.73 -28.40 -2.16
CA ASN A 337 21.02 -28.94 -0.83
C ASN A 337 22.46 -29.43 -0.60
N ASN A 338 23.48 -28.93 -1.33
CA ASN A 338 24.84 -29.47 -1.25
C ASN A 338 25.94 -28.39 -1.12
N ASN A 339 26.57 -28.37 0.07
CA ASN A 339 27.97 -28.04 0.35
C ASN A 339 28.59 -26.80 -0.32
N ASN A 340 28.20 -25.57 0.05
CA ASN A 340 28.93 -24.36 -0.36
C ASN A 340 29.09 -23.27 0.72
N ASN A 341 29.29 -23.67 1.98
CA ASN A 341 29.50 -22.73 3.11
C ASN A 341 30.76 -21.85 2.96
N ASP A 342 31.81 -22.31 2.28
CA ASP A 342 33.09 -21.57 2.16
C ASP A 342 33.08 -20.44 1.12
N LYS A 343 32.24 -20.57 0.08
CA LYS A 343 32.06 -19.50 -0.91
C LYS A 343 31.20 -18.37 -0.33
N LEU A 344 30.15 -18.76 0.40
CA LEU A 344 29.31 -17.87 1.21
C LEU A 344 30.15 -16.95 2.11
N LEU A 345 31.11 -17.51 2.86
CA LEU A 345 31.94 -16.73 3.77
C LEU A 345 32.85 -15.71 3.07
N ARG A 346 33.39 -16.05 1.89
CA ARG A 346 34.29 -15.18 1.11
C ARG A 346 33.56 -14.05 0.40
N ASP A 347 32.38 -14.36 -0.15
CA ASP A 347 31.53 -13.38 -0.84
C ASP A 347 30.92 -12.40 0.19
N GLU A 348 30.57 -12.89 1.38
CA GLU A 348 30.09 -12.06 2.49
C GLU A 348 31.19 -11.13 3.04
N THR A 349 32.45 -11.59 3.08
CA THR A 349 33.61 -10.75 3.48
C THR A 349 33.85 -9.60 2.48
N HIS A 350 33.66 -9.83 1.18
CA HIS A 350 33.75 -8.78 0.17
C HIS A 350 32.58 -7.80 0.24
N ARG A 351 31.38 -8.30 0.54
CA ARG A 351 30.15 -7.52 0.73
C ARG A 351 30.25 -6.60 1.95
N ILE A 352 30.68 -7.10 3.11
CA ILE A 352 30.90 -6.30 4.33
C ILE A 352 31.85 -5.13 4.06
N ARG A 353 32.96 -5.36 3.35
CA ARG A 353 33.90 -4.28 2.98
C ARG A 353 33.29 -3.21 2.08
N ASN A 354 32.35 -3.56 1.20
CA ASN A 354 31.69 -2.60 0.33
C ASN A 354 30.61 -1.81 1.08
N ILE A 355 29.88 -2.46 1.98
CA ILE A 355 28.91 -1.82 2.87
C ILE A 355 29.61 -0.88 3.85
N GLU A 356 30.73 -1.28 4.45
CA GLU A 356 31.56 -0.40 5.30
C GLU A 356 32.02 0.85 4.54
N LYS A 357 32.41 0.72 3.27
CA LYS A 357 32.78 1.85 2.41
C LYS A 357 31.59 2.78 2.13
N GLN A 358 30.39 2.23 1.95
CA GLN A 358 29.18 3.01 1.70
C GLN A 358 28.63 3.66 2.99
N LEU A 359 28.66 2.95 4.12
CA LEU A 359 28.30 3.47 5.43
C LEU A 359 29.28 4.53 5.91
N ALA A 360 30.57 4.44 5.58
CA ALA A 360 31.54 5.52 5.85
C ALA A 360 31.20 6.83 5.10
N VAL A 361 30.47 6.74 3.97
CA VAL A 361 29.97 7.90 3.22
C VAL A 361 28.65 8.42 3.83
N ILE A 362 27.81 7.53 4.36
CA ILE A 362 26.49 7.88 4.96
C ILE A 362 26.62 8.43 6.39
N ASN A 363 27.47 7.83 7.23
CA ASN A 363 27.69 8.22 8.64
C ASN A 363 28.46 9.56 8.81
N GLN A 364 28.76 10.27 7.71
CA GLN A 364 29.08 11.69 7.78
C GLN A 364 27.88 12.56 8.18
N ASN A 365 26.65 12.01 8.17
CA ASN A 365 25.42 12.69 8.55
C ASN A 365 24.64 11.91 9.62
N ARG A 366 24.78 12.37 10.89
CA ARG A 366 23.93 12.14 12.09
C ARG A 366 24.45 11.16 13.15
N LEU A 367 24.14 11.55 14.40
CA LEU A 367 24.67 11.13 15.69
C LEU A 367 23.49 11.02 16.68
N ILE A 368 23.55 10.03 17.60
CA ILE A 368 22.85 9.86 18.91
C ILE A 368 21.45 9.19 18.85
N ILE A 369 21.24 7.89 19.17
CA ILE A 369 21.28 7.08 20.45
C ILE A 369 19.97 7.17 21.27
N ASN A 370 19.23 6.05 21.49
CA ASN A 370 19.34 5.20 22.70
C ASN A 370 18.38 3.98 22.68
N GLU A 371 18.93 2.80 22.97
CA GLU A 371 18.23 1.54 23.21
C GLU A 371 18.07 1.31 24.71
N SER A 372 16.91 0.83 25.13
CA SER A 372 16.81 0.06 26.38
C SER A 372 15.65 -0.94 26.30
N LEU A 373 15.91 -2.12 26.88
CA LEU A 373 14.99 -3.17 27.34
C LEU A 373 14.76 -4.35 26.37
N LEU A 374 15.68 -5.33 26.51
CA LEU A 374 15.50 -6.74 26.18
C LEU A 374 15.17 -7.54 27.45
N SER A 375 14.09 -8.32 27.41
CA SER A 375 13.86 -9.67 27.99
C SER A 375 12.34 -9.90 28.00
N SER A 376 11.72 -11.06 27.80
CA SER A 376 12.07 -12.48 27.66
C SER A 376 10.76 -13.18 27.20
N SER A 377 10.76 -14.24 26.39
CA SER A 377 10.47 -15.64 26.79
C SER A 377 9.59 -16.25 25.66
N THR A 378 10.03 -17.30 24.96
CA THR A 378 9.82 -18.76 25.17
C THR A 378 8.89 -19.40 24.14
N SER A 379 9.31 -20.59 23.69
CA SER A 379 8.52 -21.81 23.43
C SER A 379 8.28 -22.24 21.97
N ASN A 380 8.46 -23.56 21.82
CA ASN A 380 8.42 -24.37 20.62
C ASN A 380 7.01 -24.50 20.04
N ASN A 381 6.91 -24.56 18.71
CA ASN A 381 5.94 -25.43 18.05
C ASN A 381 6.45 -25.93 16.69
N ARG A 382 6.13 -27.20 16.40
CA ARG A 382 6.53 -28.00 15.24
C ARG A 382 5.87 -27.46 13.95
N ILE A 383 6.65 -27.39 12.86
CA ILE A 383 6.20 -26.95 11.53
C ILE A 383 6.12 -28.16 10.58
N ASN A 384 5.02 -28.22 9.81
CA ASN A 384 4.77 -29.13 8.69
C ASN A 384 5.78 -28.93 7.54
N SER A 385 6.07 -30.01 6.82
CA SER A 385 7.28 -30.24 6.01
C SER A 385 7.42 -29.54 4.64
N ASP A 386 6.68 -28.46 4.35
CA ASP A 386 6.65 -27.86 2.99
C ASP A 386 7.21 -26.41 2.90
N SER A 387 7.86 -25.90 3.95
CA SER A 387 8.47 -24.56 3.96
C SER A 387 9.96 -24.59 3.57
N GLN A 388 10.38 -23.64 2.74
CA GLN A 388 11.81 -23.38 2.48
C GLN A 388 12.28 -22.13 3.23
N SER A 389 13.55 -22.10 3.67
CA SER A 389 14.12 -20.91 4.34
C SER A 389 15.56 -20.60 3.93
N ILE A 390 15.92 -19.32 3.89
CA ILE A 390 17.28 -18.80 3.67
C ILE A 390 17.72 -17.98 4.89
N ILE A 391 19.00 -18.10 5.26
CA ILE A 391 19.63 -17.41 6.41
C ILE A 391 20.51 -16.27 5.88
N ILE A 392 20.28 -15.04 6.35
CA ILE A 392 21.06 -13.84 5.99
C ILE A 392 21.57 -13.16 7.28
N PRO A 393 22.88 -12.91 7.45
CA PRO A 393 23.39 -12.15 8.59
C PRO A 393 22.95 -10.67 8.58
N ASP A 394 22.63 -10.12 9.74
CA ASP A 394 22.43 -8.70 10.01
C ASP A 394 23.78 -7.98 9.94
N LEU A 395 23.79 -6.90 9.18
CA LEU A 395 24.95 -6.10 8.83
C LEU A 395 25.17 -4.93 9.79
N SER A 396 24.28 -4.75 10.78
CA SER A 396 24.27 -3.58 11.66
C SER A 396 25.24 -3.66 12.85
N SER A 397 25.82 -4.83 13.16
CA SER A 397 26.50 -5.07 14.45
C SER A 397 28.03 -5.25 14.43
N MET A 398 28.78 -4.75 13.43
CA MET A 398 30.26 -4.77 13.49
C MET A 398 30.82 -3.41 13.94
N GLU A 399 31.18 -3.31 15.23
CA GLU A 399 31.65 -2.08 15.88
C GLU A 399 33.07 -1.62 15.52
N ASN A 400 33.18 -0.28 15.41
CA ASN A 400 34.24 0.62 15.89
C ASN A 400 35.72 0.37 15.52
N ARG A 401 36.19 1.12 14.51
CA ARG A 401 37.56 1.68 14.49
C ARG A 401 37.54 3.17 14.17
N VAL A 402 37.78 3.99 15.19
CA VAL A 402 37.99 5.44 15.07
C VAL A 402 39.25 5.73 14.25
N ARG A 403 39.11 6.46 13.13
CA ARG A 403 40.23 7.14 12.45
C ARG A 403 39.93 8.63 12.32
N VAL A 404 40.84 9.44 12.85
CA VAL A 404 40.81 10.91 12.79
C VAL A 404 41.47 11.39 11.49
N ARG A 405 40.96 12.52 10.93
CA ARG A 405 41.53 13.46 9.91
C ARG A 405 40.89 13.36 8.51
N ARG A 406 40.73 14.42 7.69
CA ARG A 406 41.10 15.87 7.65
C ARG A 406 40.09 16.54 6.68
N ARG A 407 39.61 17.78 6.93
CA ARG A 407 38.63 18.49 6.07
C ARG A 407 39.27 19.13 4.82
N SER A 408 38.48 19.29 3.74
CA SER A 408 38.91 19.85 2.46
C SER A 408 39.20 21.36 2.53
N SER A 409 40.06 21.87 1.65
CA SER A 409 40.52 23.27 1.63
C SER A 409 39.41 24.28 1.32
N LEU A 410 38.35 23.87 0.62
CA LEU A 410 37.22 24.73 0.28
C LEU A 410 36.31 24.95 1.49
N ASP A 411 36.09 23.90 2.29
CA ASP A 411 35.32 24.00 3.53
C ASP A 411 36.02 24.89 4.56
N GLN A 412 37.36 24.81 4.64
CA GLN A 412 38.14 25.72 5.49
C GLN A 412 38.05 27.16 5.01
N GLN A 413 38.09 27.42 3.70
CA GLN A 413 37.96 28.78 3.17
C GLN A 413 36.58 29.38 3.41
N ILE A 414 35.51 28.59 3.29
CA ILE A 414 34.15 29.03 3.58
C ILE A 414 34.01 29.30 5.10
N ILE A 415 34.47 28.39 5.95
CA ILE A 415 34.40 28.56 7.41
C ILE A 415 35.18 29.78 7.88
N GLU A 416 36.40 30.01 7.39
CA GLU A 416 37.20 31.17 7.79
C GLU A 416 36.58 32.48 7.31
N ARG A 417 36.03 32.52 6.10
CA ARG A 417 35.34 33.71 5.57
C ARG A 417 34.06 34.04 6.36
N TRP A 418 33.38 33.03 6.88
CA TRP A 418 32.20 33.19 7.73
C TRP A 418 32.54 33.53 9.19
N LYS A 419 33.67 33.04 9.74
CA LYS A 419 34.18 33.48 11.04
C LYS A 419 34.49 34.98 11.04
N THR A 420 35.09 35.49 9.96
CA THR A 420 35.40 36.93 9.85
C THR A 420 34.13 37.79 9.84
N VAL A 421 33.04 37.32 9.21
CA VAL A 421 31.74 38.01 9.18
C VAL A 421 31.07 38.02 10.56
N VAL A 422 31.24 36.95 11.35
CA VAL A 422 30.70 36.86 12.72
C VAL A 422 31.54 37.71 13.70
N GLU A 423 32.87 37.70 13.59
CA GLU A 423 33.77 38.47 14.46
C GLU A 423 33.71 39.99 14.23
N GLN A 424 33.26 40.45 13.06
CA GLN A 424 33.08 41.87 12.76
C GLN A 424 31.77 42.47 13.32
N CYS A 425 30.80 41.64 13.70
CA CYS A 425 29.55 42.08 14.32
C CYS A 425 29.68 42.17 15.85
N LYS A 426 30.54 43.06 16.35
CA LYS A 426 30.79 43.28 17.79
C LYS A 426 29.61 43.85 18.59
N THR A 427 28.45 44.06 17.98
CA THR A 427 27.22 44.50 18.67
C THR A 427 26.27 43.37 19.05
N HIS A 428 26.65 42.10 18.86
CA HIS A 428 25.75 40.94 19.08
C HIS A 428 26.22 39.89 20.09
N GLU A 429 27.34 40.09 20.78
CA GLU A 429 27.84 39.17 21.80
C GLU A 429 26.90 39.01 23.01
N GLN A 430 25.95 39.93 23.22
CA GLN A 430 25.00 39.86 24.33
C GLN A 430 23.67 39.13 24.01
N LEU A 431 23.48 38.64 22.77
CA LEU A 431 22.23 37.94 22.39
C LEU A 431 22.37 36.42 22.56
N PRO A 432 21.36 35.71 23.11
CA PRO A 432 21.37 34.25 23.19
C PRO A 432 21.56 33.58 21.82
N TRP A 433 22.32 32.47 21.80
CA TRP A 433 22.70 31.75 20.58
C TRP A 433 21.51 31.34 19.69
N THR A 434 20.35 31.06 20.29
CA THR A 434 19.10 30.74 19.58
C THR A 434 18.60 31.91 18.71
N ILE A 435 18.73 33.15 19.20
CA ILE A 435 18.37 34.36 18.45
C ILE A 435 19.41 34.64 17.35
N GLN A 436 20.69 34.45 17.65
CA GLN A 436 21.76 34.58 16.65
C GLN A 436 21.54 33.58 15.49
N LYS A 437 21.19 32.32 15.78
CA LYS A 437 20.82 31.30 14.79
C LYS A 437 19.63 31.71 13.92
N LEU A 438 18.59 32.28 14.52
CA LEU A 438 17.40 32.76 13.79
C LEU A 438 17.74 33.91 12.84
N MET A 439 18.60 34.84 13.27
CA MET A 439 19.08 35.95 12.44
C MET A 439 19.93 35.44 11.27
N ILE A 440 20.85 34.51 11.51
CA ILE A 440 21.65 33.84 10.46
C ILE A 440 20.74 33.15 9.45
N ARG A 441 19.73 32.39 9.92
CA ARG A 441 18.78 31.67 9.07
C ARG A 441 17.89 32.62 8.25
N ARG A 442 17.53 33.78 8.80
CA ARG A 442 16.74 34.83 8.12
C ARG A 442 17.56 35.57 7.08
N HIS A 443 18.85 35.83 7.35
CA HIS A 443 19.77 36.43 6.38
C HIS A 443 20.08 35.48 5.21
N PHE A 444 20.31 34.20 5.53
CA PHE A 444 20.49 33.13 4.53
C PHE A 444 19.28 33.06 3.57
N ARG A 445 18.05 33.02 4.10
CA ARG A 445 16.82 33.01 3.28
C ARG A 445 16.64 34.26 2.41
N ARG A 446 17.14 35.42 2.85
CA ARG A 446 17.00 36.69 2.11
C ARG A 446 17.97 36.78 0.94
N HIS A 447 19.21 36.28 1.10
CA HIS A 447 20.21 36.24 0.03
C HIS A 447 20.03 35.07 -0.95
N TYR A 448 19.53 33.93 -0.48
CA TYR A 448 19.25 32.78 -1.34
C TYR A 448 18.10 33.06 -2.33
N LYS A 449 17.09 33.85 -1.94
CA LYS A 449 15.98 34.26 -2.82
C LYS A 449 16.41 35.23 -3.93
N THR A 450 17.50 35.98 -3.76
CA THR A 450 18.02 36.88 -4.78
C THR A 450 18.85 36.16 -5.85
N MET A 451 19.42 35.00 -5.53
CA MET A 451 20.19 34.18 -6.49
C MET A 451 19.32 33.33 -7.43
N LEU A 452 18.03 33.16 -7.15
CA LEU A 452 17.11 32.32 -7.95
C LEU A 452 16.27 33.10 -8.97
N ARG A 453 16.54 34.39 -9.20
CA ARG A 453 15.83 35.22 -10.19
C ARG A 453 16.78 35.65 -11.32
N GLU A 454 17.13 34.72 -12.21
CA GLU A 454 17.40 35.00 -13.63
C GLU A 454 16.92 33.81 -14.48
N PRO A 455 16.18 34.01 -15.60
CA PRO A 455 15.63 32.92 -16.40
C PRO A 455 16.40 32.71 -17.71
N GLU A 456 16.60 31.46 -18.12
CA GLU A 456 16.89 31.11 -19.51
C GLU A 456 15.98 30.02 -20.06
N HIS A 457 15.70 30.19 -21.35
CA HIS A 457 14.64 29.66 -22.20
C HIS A 457 15.08 28.41 -23.01
N MET A 458 14.07 27.72 -23.59
CA MET A 458 14.08 26.92 -24.85
C MET A 458 14.85 25.57 -24.85
N ASN A 459 14.49 24.51 -25.59
CA ASN A 459 13.38 24.18 -26.50
C ASN A 459 13.31 22.65 -26.75
N THR A 460 12.09 22.16 -26.97
CA THR A 460 11.56 21.08 -27.86
C THR A 460 12.51 20.15 -28.69
N SER A 461 12.32 18.82 -28.66
CA SER A 461 11.59 17.89 -29.60
C SER A 461 12.47 16.63 -29.80
N MET A 462 12.06 15.39 -30.12
CA MET A 462 11.20 14.85 -31.20
C MET A 462 10.71 13.41 -30.91
N TYR A 463 9.73 13.01 -31.72
CA TYR A 463 8.96 11.76 -31.89
C TYR A 463 9.72 10.44 -32.19
N GLU A 464 9.08 9.29 -31.91
CA GLU A 464 8.68 8.20 -32.86
C GLU A 464 7.90 7.09 -32.11
N GLN A 465 6.58 6.93 -32.34
CA GLN A 465 5.87 5.90 -33.14
C GLN A 465 6.16 4.42 -32.82
N SER A 466 5.12 3.69 -32.37
CA SER A 466 4.97 2.24 -32.60
C SER A 466 3.50 1.81 -32.64
N GLU A 467 3.28 0.69 -33.33
CA GLU A 467 2.08 0.21 -34.01
C GLU A 467 0.94 -0.32 -33.13
N TYR A 468 -0.23 -0.38 -33.79
CA TYR A 468 -1.53 -0.89 -33.35
C TYR A 468 -1.50 -2.33 -32.83
N VAL A 469 -2.13 -2.54 -31.67
CA VAL A 469 -2.64 -3.84 -31.22
C VAL A 469 -4.13 -3.68 -30.90
N ASN A 470 -4.95 -4.60 -31.40
CA ASN A 470 -6.39 -4.67 -31.19
C ASN A 470 -6.72 -4.77 -29.68
N ASN A 471 -7.14 -3.66 -29.07
CA ASN A 471 -7.67 -3.63 -27.71
C ASN A 471 -9.21 -3.67 -27.75
N LYS A 472 -9.80 -4.72 -27.17
CA LYS A 472 -11.15 -4.62 -26.63
C LYS A 472 -11.09 -3.87 -25.30
N PRO A 473 -12.09 -3.01 -24.97
CA PRO A 473 -12.12 -2.33 -23.68
C PRO A 473 -12.50 -3.31 -22.56
N TYR A 474 -11.70 -3.30 -21.49
CA TYR A 474 -11.97 -4.01 -20.24
C TYR A 474 -12.58 -3.02 -19.24
N HIS A 475 -13.66 -3.40 -18.57
CA HIS A 475 -14.34 -2.61 -17.54
C HIS A 475 -14.37 -3.37 -16.22
N MET A 476 -14.21 -2.68 -15.09
CA MET A 476 -14.18 -3.31 -13.76
C MET A 476 -15.00 -2.53 -12.74
N ILE A 477 -15.74 -3.24 -11.88
CA ILE A 477 -16.48 -2.68 -10.73
C ILE A 477 -15.96 -3.26 -9.42
#